data_AF-A0A7J5ETM1-F1
#
_entry.id   AF-A0A7J5ETM1-F1
#
_cell.length_a   1.000
_cell.length_b   1.000
_cell.length_c   1.000
_cell.angle_alpha   90.00
_cell.angle_beta   90.00
_cell.angle_gamma   90.00
#
_symmetry.space_group_name_H-M   'P 1'
#
loop_
_entity.id
_entity.type
_entity.pdbx_description
1 polymer ?
#
loop_
_entity_poly.entity_id
_entity_poly.type
_entity_poly.pdbx_seq_one_letter_code
_entity_poly.pdbx_strand_id
1 'polypeptide(L)'
;MSEPVTPVEPPPAPDRPPVPRMKMSWLVKLYAGLAGAALAVYLAAGLFGWDLKSSTRDKVPGSVRSSPGGYRSYHFWYGGYHGGK
;
A
#
# COMPACT_ATOMS: atom_id res chain seq x y z
N MET A 1 -63.36 36.72 -10.40
CA MET A 1 -63.30 36.00 -9.11
C MET A 1 -62.44 34.78 -9.34
N SER A 2 -61.19 34.82 -8.87
CA SER A 2 -60.24 33.72 -9.04
C SER A 2 -60.25 32.90 -7.75
N GLU A 3 -60.65 31.64 -7.83
CA GLU A 3 -60.65 30.75 -6.66
C GLU A 3 -59.21 30.48 -6.19
N PRO A 4 -58.95 30.43 -4.87
CA PRO A 4 -57.63 30.12 -4.36
C PRO A 4 -57.32 28.64 -4.63
N VAL A 5 -56.25 28.38 -5.38
CA VAL A 5 -55.69 27.03 -5.57
C VAL A 5 -55.15 26.56 -4.24
N THR A 6 -55.82 25.59 -3.62
CA THR A 6 -55.31 24.90 -2.44
C THR A 6 -54.08 24.07 -2.81
N PRO A 7 -52.96 24.20 -2.09
CA PRO A 7 -51.81 23.32 -2.26
C PRO A 7 -52.23 21.89 -1.92
N VAL A 8 -52.23 21.00 -2.92
CA VAL A 8 -52.46 19.56 -2.72
C VAL A 8 -51.24 19.00 -2.02
N GLU A 9 -51.38 18.63 -0.75
CA GLU A 9 -50.31 17.95 0.00
C GLU A 9 -50.02 16.61 -0.67
N PRO A 10 -48.75 16.31 -1.02
CA PRO A 10 -48.42 15.03 -1.64
C PRO A 10 -48.76 13.88 -0.68
N PRO A 11 -49.17 12.72 -1.21
CA PRO A 11 -49.52 11.57 -0.38
C PRO A 11 -48.33 11.19 0.51
N PRO A 12 -48.58 10.71 1.75
CA PRO A 12 -47.52 10.32 2.67
C PRO A 12 -46.63 9.28 1.99
N ALA A 13 -45.31 9.49 2.08
CA ALA A 13 -44.34 8.59 1.47
C ALA A 13 -44.59 7.15 1.95
N PRO A 14 -44.54 6.13 1.07
CA PRO A 14 -44.74 4.75 1.47
C PRO A 14 -43.76 4.38 2.57
N ASP A 15 -44.26 3.73 3.63
CA ASP A 15 -43.47 3.28 4.78
C ASP A 15 -42.33 2.37 4.29
N ARG A 16 -41.11 2.92 4.28
CA ARG A 16 -39.92 2.17 3.86
C ARG A 16 -39.37 1.42 5.07
N PRO A 17 -39.08 0.12 4.96
CA PRO A 17 -38.40 -0.59 6.02
C PRO A 17 -37.01 0.04 6.24
N PRO A 18 -36.51 0.09 7.48
CA PRO A 18 -35.19 0.64 7.77
C PRO A 18 -34.13 -0.16 7.02
N VAL A 19 -33.39 0.50 6.12
CA VAL A 19 -32.26 -0.14 5.44
C VAL A 19 -31.18 -0.43 6.50
N PRO A 20 -30.72 -1.69 6.63
CA PRO A 20 -29.69 -2.03 7.60
C PRO A 20 -28.40 -1.27 7.25
N ARG A 21 -28.09 -0.24 8.04
CA ARG A 21 -26.80 0.45 7.94
C ARG A 21 -25.75 -0.45 8.54
N MET A 22 -24.84 -0.95 7.71
CA MET A 22 -23.72 -1.76 8.16
C MET A 22 -22.82 -0.89 9.06
N LYS A 23 -22.96 -1.05 10.37
CA LYS A 23 -22.15 -0.31 11.34
C LYS A 23 -20.77 -0.95 11.37
N MET A 24 -19.79 -0.27 10.78
CA MET A 24 -18.41 -0.73 10.82
C MET A 24 -17.95 -0.83 12.27
N SER A 25 -17.61 -2.04 12.72
CA SER A 25 -17.24 -2.29 14.10
C SER A 25 -15.96 -1.53 14.47
N TRP A 26 -15.81 -1.20 15.75
CA TRP A 26 -14.62 -0.49 16.23
C TRP A 26 -13.33 -1.29 15.96
N LEU A 27 -13.39 -2.63 15.98
CA LEU A 27 -12.27 -3.48 15.58
C LEU A 27 -11.89 -3.24 14.12
N VAL A 28 -12.87 -3.21 13.20
CA VAL A 28 -12.58 -2.97 11.77
C VAL A 28 -11.92 -1.60 11.58
N LYS A 29 -12.36 -0.58 12.31
CA LYS A 29 -11.72 0.75 12.27
C LYS A 29 -10.28 0.72 12.79
N LEU A 30 -10.03 -0.02 13.87
CA LEU A 30 -8.67 -0.18 14.39
C LEU A 30 -7.76 -0.92 13.42
N TYR A 31 -8.21 -2.06 12.87
CA TYR A 31 -7.45 -2.81 11.87
C TYR A 31 -7.16 -1.98 10.62
N ALA A 32 -8.16 -1.24 10.11
CA ALA A 32 -7.98 -0.34 8.97
C ALA A 32 -6.98 0.78 9.29
N GLY A 33 -7.05 1.37 10.48
CA GLY A 33 -6.09 2.37 10.95
C GLY A 33 -4.67 1.83 11.06
N LEU A 34 -4.52 0.62 11.61
CA LEU A 34 -3.22 -0.04 11.78
C LEU A 34 -2.60 -0.41 10.43
N ALA A 35 -3.39 -0.94 9.50
CA ALA A 35 -2.97 -1.23 8.14
C ALA A 35 -2.56 0.06 7.38
N GLY A 36 -3.35 1.13 7.51
CA GLY A 36 -3.03 2.43 6.94
C GLY A 36 -1.73 3.02 7.50
N ALA A 37 -1.53 2.92 8.81
CA ALA A 37 -0.31 3.37 9.48
C ALA A 37 0.92 2.57 9.00
N ALA A 38 0.81 1.24 8.91
CA ALA A 38 1.89 0.40 8.41
C ALA A 38 2.29 0.76 6.97
N LEU A 39 1.30 1.02 6.11
CA LEU A 39 1.54 1.45 4.73
C LEU A 39 2.21 2.82 4.68
N ALA A 40 1.76 3.78 5.50
CA ALA A 40 2.34 5.11 5.57
C ALA A 40 3.80 5.07 6.03
N VAL A 41 4.12 4.25 7.03
CA VAL A 41 5.50 4.04 7.49
C VAL A 41 6.36 3.45 6.37
N TYR A 42 5.85 2.46 5.63
CA TYR A 42 6.60 1.86 4.51
C TYR A 42 6.90 2.88 3.41
N LEU A 43 5.91 3.70 3.02
CA LEU A 43 6.11 4.76 2.03
C LEU A 43 7.08 5.82 2.52
N ALA A 44 6.96 6.26 3.77
CA ALA A 44 7.89 7.19 4.39
C ALA A 44 9.32 6.63 4.40
N ALA A 45 9.51 5.37 4.77
CA ALA A 45 10.81 4.71 4.75
C ALA A 45 11.42 4.74 3.33
N GLY A 46 10.62 4.48 2.30
CA GLY A 46 11.08 4.59 0.90
C GLY A 46 11.48 6.02 0.50
N LEU A 47 10.70 7.03 0.90
CA LEU A 47 10.97 8.44 0.58
C LEU A 47 12.21 8.99 1.30
N PHE A 48 12.42 8.60 2.55
CA PHE A 48 13.57 9.01 3.34
C PHE A 48 14.82 8.14 3.09
N GLY A 49 14.74 7.15 2.20
CA GLY A 49 15.84 6.24 1.90
C GLY A 49 16.24 5.39 3.11
N TRP A 50 15.28 5.08 3.98
CA TRP A 50 15.47 4.19 5.12
C TRP A 50 15.52 2.74 4.64
N ASP A 51 16.64 2.39 4.02
CA ASP A 51 16.96 1.02 3.64
C ASP A 51 17.34 0.23 4.90
N LEU A 52 16.42 -0.60 5.39
CA LEU A 52 16.69 -1.60 6.44
C LEU A 52 17.76 -2.62 6.01
N LYS A 53 18.07 -2.66 4.71
CA LYS A 53 19.12 -3.48 4.15
C LYS A 53 19.99 -2.59 3.25
N SER A 54 21.03 -2.00 3.83
CA SER A 54 22.21 -1.60 3.08
C SER A 54 22.84 -2.89 2.53
N SER A 55 22.29 -3.46 1.45
CA SER A 55 23.10 -4.35 0.65
C SER A 55 24.16 -3.46 0.04
N THR A 56 25.37 -3.54 0.62
CA THR A 56 26.57 -3.07 -0.06
C THR A 56 26.54 -3.78 -1.40
N ARG A 57 26.11 -3.09 -2.45
CA ARG A 57 26.27 -3.60 -3.81
C ARG A 57 27.77 -3.75 -3.98
N ASP A 58 28.25 -4.99 -3.93
CA ASP A 58 29.65 -5.27 -4.18
C ASP A 58 30.01 -4.70 -5.54
N LYS A 59 30.70 -3.56 -5.52
CA LYS A 59 31.24 -2.96 -6.74
C LYS A 59 32.30 -3.93 -7.25
N VAL A 60 32.03 -4.55 -8.38
CA VAL A 60 33.01 -5.39 -9.08
C VAL A 60 34.30 -4.58 -9.25
N PRO A 61 35.44 -5.02 -8.66
CA PRO A 61 36.69 -4.28 -8.74
C PRO A 61 37.15 -4.10 -10.19
N GLY A 62 37.76 -2.96 -10.50
CA GLY A 62 38.16 -2.60 -11.87
C GLY A 62 39.10 -3.63 -12.52
N SER A 63 39.93 -4.30 -11.72
CA SER A 63 40.82 -5.38 -12.16
C SER A 63 40.11 -6.57 -12.79
N VAL A 64 38.86 -6.84 -12.40
CA VAL A 64 38.02 -7.91 -12.99
C VAL A 64 37.44 -7.48 -14.32
N ARG A 65 37.13 -6.19 -14.47
CA ARG A 65 36.57 -5.61 -15.70
C ARG A 65 37.58 -5.58 -16.83
N SER A 66 38.87 -5.46 -16.49
CA SER A 66 39.96 -5.31 -17.45
C SER A 66 40.70 -6.62 -17.77
N SER A 67 40.38 -7.73 -17.10
CA SER A 67 41.05 -9.02 -17.32
C SER A 67 40.37 -9.81 -18.44
N PRO A 68 41.08 -10.24 -19.50
CA PRO A 68 40.53 -11.11 -20.55
C PRO A 68 40.00 -12.42 -19.93
N GLY A 69 38.67 -12.58 -19.89
CA GLY A 69 38.00 -13.74 -19.28
C GLY A 69 37.57 -13.57 -17.82
N GLY A 70 37.88 -12.45 -17.16
CA GLY A 70 37.57 -12.22 -15.74
C GLY A 70 36.08 -12.20 -15.39
N TYR A 71 35.22 -11.83 -16.33
CA TYR A 71 33.76 -11.88 -16.14
C TYR A 71 33.21 -13.32 -16.03
N ARG A 72 33.89 -14.31 -16.63
CA ARG A 72 33.40 -15.70 -16.70
C ARG A 72 33.76 -16.53 -15.47
N SER A 73 34.80 -16.13 -14.75
CA SER A 73 35.31 -16.78 -13.53
C SER A 73 34.92 -16.06 -12.24
N TYR A 74 34.30 -14.87 -12.32
CA TYR A 74 33.73 -14.20 -11.16
C TYR A 74 32.33 -14.74 -10.86
N HIS A 75 32.23 -15.60 -9.86
CA HIS A 75 30.95 -16.11 -9.35
C HIS A 75 30.25 -15.03 -8.52
N PHE A 76 29.36 -14.27 -9.16
CA PHE A 76 28.53 -13.22 -8.55
C PHE A 76 27.44 -13.73 -7.58
N TRP A 77 27.36 -15.05 -7.35
CA TRP A 77 26.26 -15.72 -6.66
C TRP A 77 26.41 -15.88 -5.14
N TYR A 78 27.37 -15.20 -4.50
CA TYR A 78 27.55 -15.30 -3.04
C TYR A 78 26.85 -14.19 -2.22
N GLY A 79 26.04 -13.33 -2.86
CA GLY A 79 25.48 -12.13 -2.24
C GLY A 79 23.97 -12.13 -1.98
N GLY A 80 23.31 -13.29 -1.98
CA GLY A 80 21.87 -13.38 -1.71
C GLY A 80 21.57 -14.63 -0.91
N TYR A 81 21.10 -14.43 0.33
CA TYR A 81 20.49 -15.40 1.25
C TYR A 81 20.29 -16.81 0.64
N HIS A 82 21.02 -17.81 1.15
CA HIS A 82 21.01 -19.25 0.80
C HIS A 82 21.99 -19.73 -0.28
N GLY A 83 23.28 -19.46 -0.09
CA GLY A 83 24.36 -20.07 -0.88
C GLY A 83 25.59 -20.40 -0.07
N GLY A 84 25.41 -20.93 1.15
CA GLY A 84 26.52 -21.30 2.04
C GLY A 84 26.88 -22.78 1.91
N LYS A 85 28.08 -23.05 1.39
CA LYS A 85 29.07 -23.76 2.19
C LYS A 85 30.10 -22.74 2.65
#